data_AF-A0A2S6UQI3-F1
#
_entry.id   AF-A0A2S6UQI3-F1
#
_cell.length_a   1.000
_cell.length_b   1.000
_cell.length_c   1.000
_cell.angle_alpha   90.00
_cell.angle_beta   90.00
_cell.angle_gamma   90.00
#
_symmetry.space_group_name_H-M   'P 1'
#
loop_
_entity.id
_entity.type
_entity.pdbx_description
1 polymer ?
#
loop_
_entity_poly.entity_id
_entity_poly.type
_entity_poly.pdbx_seq_one_letter_code
_entity_poly.pdbx_strand_id
1 'polypeptide(L)' 'MGYELMNEQKDLYLTGNLLIAMPEMLDPRFRKSVIYICTHGPEGAMGLVINKPIEEITFDDVLEQFNINACGASN' A
#
# COMPACT_ATOMS: atom_id res chain seq x y z
N MET A 1 25.98 -25.72 13.67
CA MET A 1 25.29 -25.69 12.37
C MET A 1 23.92 -25.05 12.57
N GLY A 2 23.83 -23.75 12.23
CA GLY A 2 22.62 -23.07 11.75
C GLY A 2 21.45 -22.84 12.72
N TYR A 3 21.53 -21.80 13.54
CA TYR A 3 20.44 -20.81 13.65
C TYR A 3 21.01 -19.49 14.18
N GLU A 4 21.94 -18.91 13.43
CA GLU A 4 22.13 -17.46 13.53
C GLU A 4 20.94 -16.79 12.82
N LEU A 5 20.54 -15.64 13.36
CA LEU A 5 19.66 -14.61 12.78
C LEU A 5 18.15 -14.83 13.00
N MET A 6 17.55 -14.05 13.92
CA MET A 6 17.03 -12.70 13.60
C MET A 6 16.27 -12.10 14.79
N ASN A 7 16.86 -11.05 15.39
CA ASN A 7 16.26 -9.84 16.00
C ASN A 7 14.90 -9.99 16.71
N GLU A 8 14.79 -9.90 18.04
CA GLU A 8 15.11 -8.75 18.91
C GLU A 8 14.48 -7.42 18.45
N GLN A 9 13.52 -6.94 19.28
CA GLN A 9 12.76 -5.67 19.21
C GLN A 9 11.60 -5.61 18.19
N LYS A 10 10.50 -6.34 18.47
CA LYS A 10 9.17 -6.11 17.85
C LYS A 10 8.45 -4.93 18.52
N ASP A 11 9.14 -3.80 18.63
CA ASP A 11 8.57 -2.57 19.20
C ASP A 11 7.89 -1.77 18.07
N LEU A 12 6.57 -1.79 18.03
CA LEU A 12 5.69 -0.78 17.39
C LEU A 12 5.83 -0.53 15.87
N TYR A 13 6.34 -1.48 15.08
CA TYR A 13 6.33 -1.35 13.61
C TYR A 13 5.08 -1.98 12.97
N LEU A 14 4.27 -1.16 12.30
CA LEU A 14 3.05 -1.59 11.62
C LEU A 14 3.29 -2.10 10.19
N THR A 15 4.54 -2.18 9.75
CA THR A 15 4.93 -2.71 8.43
C THR A 15 4.41 -4.12 8.22
N GLY A 16 3.75 -4.36 7.07
CA GLY A 16 3.16 -5.66 6.72
C GLY A 16 1.77 -5.91 7.30
N ASN A 17 1.21 -4.97 8.06
CA ASN A 17 -0.15 -5.07 8.60
C ASN A 17 -1.17 -4.35 7.71
N LEU A 18 -2.43 -4.75 7.88
CA LEU A 18 -3.60 -4.08 7.31
C LEU A 18 -4.24 -3.19 8.39
N LEU A 19 -4.42 -1.91 8.08
CA LEU A 19 -5.22 -0.98 8.86
C LEU A 19 -6.64 -0.96 8.29
N ILE A 20 -7.60 -1.27 9.15
CA ILE A 20 -9.03 -1.23 8.82
C ILE A 20 -9.60 0.04 9.44
N ALA A 21 -10.06 0.96 8.59
CA ALA A 21 -10.71 2.16 9.06
C ALA A 21 -12.07 1.84 9.67
N MET A 22 -12.35 2.45 10.83
CA MET A 22 -13.67 2.35 11.45
C MET A 22 -14.75 3.01 10.57
N PRO A 23 -15.98 2.49 10.59
CA PRO A 23 -17.07 3.02 9.76
C PRO A 23 -17.43 4.48 10.10
N GLU A 24 -17.20 4.92 11.34
CA GLU A 24 -17.42 6.29 11.82
C GLU A 24 -16.19 7.20 11.68
N MET A 25 -15.25 6.87 10.79
CA MET A 25 -14.08 7.70 10.58
C MET A 25 -14.47 9.13 10.11
N LEU A 26 -13.93 10.12 10.83
CA LEU A 26 -14.21 11.55 10.62
C LEU A 26 -13.74 12.03 9.25
N ASP A 27 -12.62 11.49 8.75
CA ASP A 27 -12.11 11.81 7.43
C ASP A 27 -12.79 10.95 6.36
N PRO A 28 -13.54 11.55 5.42
CA PRO A 28 -14.21 10.80 4.34
C PRO A 28 -13.23 10.06 3.43
N ARG A 29 -11.98 10.50 3.32
CA ARG A 29 -10.94 9.86 2.48
C ARG A 29 -10.60 8.47 2.98
N PHE A 30 -10.69 8.23 4.28
CA PHE A 30 -10.38 6.94 4.91
C PHE A 30 -11.62 6.18 5.38
N ARG A 31 -12.82 6.75 5.24
CA ARG A 31 -14.05 6.05 5.58
C ARG A 31 -14.13 4.71 4.83
N LYS A 32 -14.32 3.63 5.60
CA LYS A 32 -14.37 2.25 5.09
C LYS A 32 -13.15 1.85 4.24
N SER A 33 -11.98 2.48 4.42
CA SER A 33 -10.77 2.09 3.68
C SER A 33 -10.01 0.95 4.36
N VAL A 34 -9.43 0.08 3.56
CA VAL A 34 -8.43 -0.90 4.00
C VAL A 34 -7.07 -0.48 3.46
N ILE A 35 -6.12 -0.25 4.36
CA ILE A 35 -4.80 0.29 4.04
C ILE A 35 -3.74 -0.75 4.39
N TYR A 36 -2.89 -1.10 3.45
CA TYR A 36 -1.72 -1.94 3.69
C TYR A 36 -0.50 -1.07 3.99
N ILE A 37 0.23 -1.33 5.07
CA ILE A 37 1.41 -0.55 5.45
C ILE A 37 2.68 -1.17 4.87
N CYS A 38 3.33 -0.45 3.96
CA CYS A 38 4.56 -0.88 3.30
C CYS A 38 5.81 -0.51 4.10
N THR A 39 5.78 0.64 4.78
CA THR A 39 6.90 1.13 5.60
C THR A 39 6.34 1.89 6.79
N HIS A 40 6.83 1.58 7.98
CA HIS A 40 6.55 2.32 9.20
C HIS A 40 7.89 2.69 9.84
N GLY A 41 8.07 3.95 10.19
CA GLY A 41 9.32 4.49 10.73
C GLY A 41 9.08 5.66 11.69
N PRO A 42 10.13 6.18 12.33
CA PRO A 42 10.03 7.36 13.21
C PRO A 42 9.57 8.61 12.45
N GLU A 43 9.81 8.67 11.14
CA GLU A 43 9.40 9.77 10.26
C GLU A 43 7.92 9.67 9.81
N GLY A 44 7.25 8.54 10.08
CA GLY A 44 5.87 8.29 9.69
C GLY A 44 5.66 6.92 9.02
N ALA A 45 4.47 6.75 8.43
CA ALA A 45 4.05 5.50 7.80
C ALA A 45 3.60 5.71 6.36
N MET A 46 4.05 4.85 5.46
CA MET A 46 3.60 4.76 4.08
C MET A 46 2.72 3.52 3.91
N GLY A 47 1.55 3.71 3.30
CA GLY A 47 0.65 2.62 2.99
C GLY A 47 -0.19 2.84 1.74
N LEU A 48 -0.80 1.76 1.25
CA LEU A 48 -1.61 1.72 0.04
C LEU A 48 -3.05 1.35 0.37
N VAL A 49 -4.00 2.10 -0.18
CA VAL A 49 -5.43 1.76 -0.07
C VAL A 49 -5.75 0.68 -1.11
N ILE A 50 -6.25 -0.46 -0.66
CA ILE A 50 -6.49 -1.62 -1.54
C ILE A 50 -7.95 -1.78 -1.96
N ASN A 51 -8.87 -1.03 -1.36
CA ASN A 51 -10.32 -1.23 -1.54
C ASN A 51 -11.06 -0.05 -2.17
N LYS A 52 -10.33 0.87 -2.80
CA LYS A 52 -10.87 2.02 -3.54
C LYS A 52 -10.31 2.02 -4.96
N PRO A 53 -10.95 1.34 -5.91
CA PRO A 53 -10.57 1.43 -7.31
C PRO A 53 -10.79 2.86 -7.81
N ILE A 54 -9.93 3.32 -8.72
CA ILE A 54 -10.10 4.58 -9.44
C ILE A 54 -10.91 4.24 -10.69
N GLU A 55 -12.12 4.78 -10.80
CA GLU A 55 -13.02 4.45 -11.92
C GLU A 55 -12.73 5.30 -13.18
N GLU A 56 -12.17 6.49 -13.00
CA GLU A 56 -12.02 7.50 -14.05
C GLU A 56 -10.72 7.39 -14.86
N ILE A 57 -9.77 6.59 -14.38
CA ILE A 57 -8.43 6.46 -14.98
C ILE A 57 -8.13 4.97 -15.16
N THR A 58 -7.87 4.56 -16.39
CA THR A 58 -7.43 3.21 -16.67
C THR A 58 -5.93 3.07 -16.43
N PHE A 59 -5.46 1.84 -16.25
CA PHE A 59 -4.02 1.59 -16.10
C PHE A 59 -3.24 2.05 -17.34
N ASP A 60 -3.84 1.92 -18.53
CA ASP A 60 -3.24 2.35 -19.80
C ASP A 60 -3.05 3.87 -19.83
N ASP A 61 -4.05 4.64 -19.40
CA ASP A 61 -3.95 6.11 -19.30
C ASP A 61 -2.80 6.54 -18.37
N VAL A 62 -2.61 5.82 -17.26
CA VAL A 62 -1.49 6.07 -16.34
C VAL A 62 -0.16 5.77 -17.02
N LEU A 63 -0.04 4.65 -17.73
CA LEU A 63 1.20 4.27 -18.42
C LEU A 63 1.59 5.26 -19.51
N GLU A 64 0.62 5.76 -20.27
CA GLU A 64 0.83 6.82 -21.28
C GLU A 64 1.36 8.11 -20.65
N GLN A 65 0.83 8.53 -19.50
CA GLN A 65 1.32 9.72 -18.78
C GLN A 65 2.77 9.58 -18.32
N PHE A 66 3.20 8.37 -17.96
CA PHE A 66 4.58 8.07 -17.58
C PHE A 66 5.49 7.75 -18.79
N ASN A 67 4.96 7.83 -20.02
CA ASN A 67 5.66 7.47 -21.26
C ASN A 67 6.22 6.03 -21.23
N ILE A 68 5.54 5.14 -20.51
CA ILE A 68 5.87 3.72 -20.41
C ILE A 68 5.02 3.00 -21.46
N ASN A 69 5.64 2.65 -22.58
CA ASN A 69 4.99 1.79 -23.55
C ASN A 69 4.89 0.38 -22.96
N ALA A 70 3.68 -0.12 -22.68
CA ALA A 70 3.44 -1.53 -22.38
C ALA A 70 3.67 -2.38 -23.64
N CYS A 71 4.93 -2.47 -24.06
CA CYS A 71 5.36 -3.40 -25.10
C CYS A 71 5.50 -4.78 -24.44
N GLY A 72 4.38 -5.51 -24.34
CA GLY A 72 4.31 -6.81 -23.68
C GLY A 72 3.22 -7.70 -24.27
N ALA A 73 3.60 -8.43 -25.31
CA ALA A 73 2.87 -9.51 -26.01
C ALA A 73 1.83 -9.09 -27.08
N SER A 74 2.36 -8.93 -28.29
CA SER A 74 1.70 -9.37 -29.52
C SER A 74 1.12 -10.79 -29.39
N ASN A 75 -0.17 -10.94 -29.69
CA ASN A 75 -0.73 -12.03 -30.50
C ASN A 75 -2.15 -11.66 -30.93
#